data_AF-A0A2A4I2C3-F1
#
_entry.id   AF-A0A2A4I2C3-F1
#
_cell.length_a   1.000
_cell.length_b   1.000
_cell.length_c   1.000
_cell.angle_alpha   90.00
_cell.angle_beta   90.00
_cell.angle_gamma   90.00
#
_symmetry.space_group_name_H-M   'P 1'
#
loop_
_entity.id
_entity.type
_entity.pdbx_description
1 polymer ?
#
loop_
_entity_poly.entity_id
_entity_poly.type
_entity_poly.pdbx_seq_one_letter_code
_entity_poly.pdbx_strand_id
1 'polypeptide(L)'
;MTWKPGDRPAATDAMIRVDQAGEYGATRIYAGQLAIMGQRSPMARKISAMALQEERHRAFFDRMIAERGVRPTILQPFWDVAGFALGAVTAAIGPEAAMACTAAVETEIDKHYAEQLVALGDSDPVLSEAIAEFQAEELEHRDTALASGAEDAPAYPLMSAAIRLGCRIAIATAKRI
;
A
#
# COMPACT_ATOMS: atom_id res chain seq x y z
N MET A 1 28.03 -10.79 -9.86
CA MET A 1 28.73 -10.57 -8.57
C MET A 1 28.04 -11.43 -7.53
N THR A 2 28.80 -12.13 -6.68
CA THR A 2 28.26 -13.06 -5.67
C THR A 2 28.09 -12.33 -4.35
N TRP A 3 26.85 -12.24 -3.86
CA TRP A 3 26.47 -11.58 -2.61
C TRP A 3 27.22 -12.15 -1.39
N LYS A 4 27.64 -11.29 -0.45
CA LYS A 4 28.24 -11.67 0.84
C LYS A 4 27.42 -11.15 2.03
N PRO A 5 27.40 -11.87 3.16
CA PRO A 5 26.80 -11.38 4.40
C PRO A 5 27.45 -10.04 4.84
N GLY A 6 26.67 -8.97 4.87
CA GLY A 6 27.13 -7.60 5.18
C GLY A 6 27.07 -6.62 4.00
N ASP A 7 26.90 -7.12 2.77
CA ASP A 7 26.59 -6.27 1.62
C ASP A 7 25.20 -5.64 1.82
N ARG A 8 25.08 -4.34 1.51
CA ARG A 8 23.74 -3.71 1.44
C ARG A 8 22.95 -4.46 0.37
N PRO A 9 21.66 -4.78 0.60
CA PRO A 9 20.80 -5.30 -0.47
C PRO A 9 20.95 -4.39 -1.69
N ALA A 10 20.88 -4.95 -2.89
CA ALA A 10 20.75 -4.10 -4.08
C ALA A 10 19.59 -3.12 -3.83
N ALA A 11 19.71 -1.87 -4.26
CA ALA A 11 18.68 -0.86 -4.00
C ALA A 11 17.28 -1.39 -4.37
N THR A 12 17.21 -2.18 -5.45
CA THR A 12 16.07 -2.93 -5.94
C THR A 12 15.49 -3.96 -4.96
N ASP A 13 16.30 -4.75 -4.26
CA ASP A 13 15.80 -5.75 -3.30
C ASP A 13 15.07 -5.08 -2.13
N ALA A 14 15.54 -3.89 -1.72
CA ALA A 14 14.89 -3.11 -0.70
C ALA A 14 13.59 -2.48 -1.20
N MET A 15 13.54 -2.05 -2.47
CA MET A 15 12.32 -1.56 -3.11
C MET A 15 11.27 -2.67 -3.15
N ILE A 16 11.58 -3.82 -3.77
CA ILE A 16 10.65 -4.96 -3.90
C ILE A 16 10.11 -5.41 -2.54
N ARG A 17 10.96 -5.48 -1.50
CA ARG A 17 10.52 -5.85 -0.15
C ARG A 17 9.51 -4.84 0.40
N VAL A 18 9.75 -3.55 0.20
CA VAL A 18 8.90 -2.48 0.72
C VAL A 18 7.59 -2.43 -0.05
N ASP A 19 7.64 -2.57 -1.37
CA ASP A 19 6.46 -2.58 -2.22
C ASP A 19 5.58 -3.77 -1.87
N GLN A 20 6.15 -4.98 -1.80
CA GLN A 20 5.42 -6.16 -1.36
C GLN A 20 4.79 -5.99 0.03
N ALA A 21 5.50 -5.38 0.98
CA ALA A 21 4.97 -5.11 2.31
C ALA A 21 3.85 -4.06 2.29
N GLY A 22 3.97 -3.05 1.41
CA GLY A 22 2.98 -2.02 1.15
C GLY A 22 1.69 -2.61 0.60
N GLU A 23 1.77 -3.33 -0.52
CA GLU A 23 0.62 -3.98 -1.16
C GLU A 23 -0.05 -4.99 -0.23
N TYR A 24 0.76 -5.74 0.53
CA TYR A 24 0.23 -6.63 1.57
C TYR A 24 -0.56 -5.81 2.61
N GLY A 25 0.00 -4.72 3.12
CA GLY A 25 -0.65 -3.84 4.08
C GLY A 25 -1.96 -3.25 3.57
N ALA A 26 -1.97 -2.71 2.35
CA ALA A 26 -3.15 -2.14 1.71
C ALA A 26 -4.24 -3.20 1.46
N THR A 27 -3.86 -4.40 0.99
CA THR A 27 -4.79 -5.56 0.93
C THR A 27 -5.45 -5.84 2.29
N ARG A 28 -4.69 -5.73 3.40
CA ARG A 28 -5.25 -5.94 4.75
C ARG A 28 -6.15 -4.80 5.20
N ILE A 29 -5.85 -3.56 4.84
CA ILE A 29 -6.72 -2.40 5.08
C ILE A 29 -8.07 -2.62 4.39
N TYR A 30 -8.07 -2.96 3.10
CA TYR A 30 -9.32 -3.25 2.38
C TYR A 30 -10.11 -4.41 2.98
N ALA A 31 -9.42 -5.49 3.37
CA ALA A 31 -10.06 -6.62 4.06
C ALA A 31 -10.72 -6.18 5.38
N GLY A 32 -10.07 -5.31 6.16
CA GLY A 32 -10.64 -4.73 7.38
C GLY A 32 -11.86 -3.86 7.11
N GLN A 33 -11.79 -3.00 6.09
CA GLN A 33 -12.93 -2.16 5.69
C GLN A 33 -14.14 -2.99 5.27
N LEU A 34 -13.93 -3.99 4.40
CA LEU A 34 -14.99 -4.87 3.91
C LEU A 34 -15.58 -5.76 5.00
N ALA A 35 -14.79 -6.17 6.00
CA ALA A 35 -15.29 -6.91 7.15
C ALA A 35 -16.35 -6.13 7.94
N ILE A 36 -16.26 -4.80 7.97
CA ILE A 36 -17.22 -3.94 8.67
C ILE A 36 -18.36 -3.49 7.74
N MET A 37 -18.05 -3.08 6.51
CA MET A 37 -19.03 -2.49 5.58
C MET A 37 -19.87 -3.53 4.84
N GLY A 38 -19.44 -4.79 4.82
CA GLY A 38 -20.04 -5.85 4.02
C GLY A 38 -19.91 -5.57 2.52
N GLN A 39 -20.95 -5.89 1.73
CA GLN A 39 -20.90 -5.84 0.26
C GLN A 39 -22.09 -5.12 -0.40
N ARG A 40 -23.06 -4.62 0.39
CA ARG A 40 -24.35 -4.17 -0.16
C ARG A 40 -24.41 -2.68 -0.49
N SER A 41 -23.57 -1.85 0.12
CA SER A 41 -23.59 -0.41 -0.11
C SER A 41 -22.84 -0.04 -1.40
N PRO A 42 -23.19 1.06 -2.08
CA PRO A 42 -22.39 1.58 -3.19
C PRO A 42 -20.93 1.81 -2.81
N MET A 43 -20.67 2.27 -1.59
CA MET A 43 -19.32 2.48 -1.07
C MET A 43 -18.55 1.16 -0.93
N ALA A 44 -19.17 0.15 -0.34
CA ALA A 44 -18.56 -1.17 -0.18
C ALA A 44 -18.22 -1.81 -1.54
N ARG A 45 -19.04 -1.57 -2.58
CA ARG A 45 -18.73 -2.04 -3.95
C ARG A 45 -17.53 -1.34 -4.56
N LYS A 46 -17.35 -0.04 -4.34
CA LYS A 46 -16.14 0.70 -4.76
C LYS A 46 -14.90 0.15 -4.07
N ILE A 47 -14.97 0.00 -2.74
CA ILE A 47 -13.88 -0.59 -1.94
C ILE A 47 -13.55 -2.00 -2.43
N SER A 48 -14.56 -2.82 -2.70
CA SER A 48 -14.36 -4.18 -3.24
C SER A 48 -13.71 -4.20 -4.62
N ALA A 49 -13.95 -3.18 -5.45
CA ALA A 49 -13.30 -3.07 -6.76
C ALA A 49 -11.81 -2.71 -6.62
N MET A 50 -11.50 -1.70 -5.80
CA MET A 50 -10.11 -1.32 -5.50
C MET A 50 -9.34 -2.48 -4.84
N ALA A 51 -9.97 -3.18 -3.89
CA ALA A 51 -9.39 -4.35 -3.24
C ALA A 51 -9.01 -5.48 -4.22
N LEU A 52 -9.78 -5.64 -5.32
CA LEU A 52 -9.47 -6.64 -6.34
C LEU A 52 -8.27 -6.22 -7.20
N GLN A 53 -8.11 -4.92 -7.46
CA GLN A 53 -6.92 -4.40 -8.15
C GLN A 53 -5.68 -4.55 -7.26
N GLU A 54 -5.80 -4.22 -5.98
CA GLU A 54 -4.76 -4.38 -4.97
C GLU A 54 -4.23 -5.83 -4.87
N GLU A 55 -5.13 -6.82 -4.90
CA GLU A 55 -4.74 -8.23 -4.89
C GLU A 55 -3.82 -8.60 -6.07
N ARG A 56 -3.99 -7.95 -7.23
CA ARG A 56 -3.14 -8.15 -8.41
C ARG A 56 -1.76 -7.54 -8.21
N HIS A 57 -1.67 -6.33 -7.64
CA HIS A 57 -0.40 -5.69 -7.32
C HIS A 57 0.40 -6.53 -6.32
N ARG A 58 -0.25 -6.94 -5.23
CA ARG A 58 0.34 -7.85 -4.24
C ARG A 58 0.81 -9.15 -4.88
N ALA A 59 -0.01 -9.79 -5.71
CA ALA A 59 0.37 -11.03 -6.37
C ALA A 59 1.58 -10.85 -7.30
N PHE A 60 1.73 -9.67 -7.93
CA PHE A 60 2.90 -9.33 -8.72
C PHE A 60 4.16 -9.27 -7.87
N PHE A 61 4.16 -8.53 -6.76
CA PHE A 61 5.34 -8.42 -5.90
C PHE A 61 5.63 -9.72 -5.12
N ASP A 62 4.61 -10.50 -4.75
CA ASP A 62 4.80 -11.84 -4.17
C ASP A 62 5.57 -12.75 -5.13
N ARG A 63 5.23 -12.74 -6.44
CA ARG A 63 5.99 -13.45 -7.47
C ARG A 63 7.40 -12.90 -7.61
N MET A 64 7.56 -11.58 -7.64
CA MET A 64 8.86 -10.96 -7.80
C MET A 64 9.81 -11.27 -6.62
N ILE A 65 9.30 -11.29 -5.39
CA ILE A 65 10.02 -11.77 -4.20
C ILE A 65 10.54 -13.18 -4.41
N ALA A 66 9.68 -14.10 -4.87
CA ALA A 66 10.03 -15.49 -5.07
C ALA A 66 11.05 -15.69 -6.20
N GLU A 67 10.82 -15.05 -7.35
CA GLU A 67 11.66 -15.16 -8.54
C GLU A 67 13.05 -14.55 -8.34
N ARG A 68 13.13 -13.43 -7.64
CA ARG A 68 14.39 -12.69 -7.43
C ARG A 68 15.09 -13.03 -6.11
N GLY A 69 14.50 -13.92 -5.30
CA GLY A 69 15.08 -14.34 -4.02
C GLY A 69 15.17 -13.21 -2.98
N VAL A 70 14.30 -12.21 -3.08
CA VAL A 70 14.24 -11.10 -2.12
C VAL A 70 13.66 -11.62 -0.82
N ARG A 71 14.25 -11.22 0.32
CA ARG A 71 13.70 -11.57 1.63
C ARG A 71 12.54 -10.63 1.96
N PRO A 72 11.34 -11.13 2.31
CA PRO A 72 10.26 -10.29 2.84
C PRO A 72 10.66 -9.62 4.16
N THR A 73 9.95 -8.55 4.52
CA THR A 73 10.15 -7.90 5.83
C THR A 73 9.75 -8.82 6.96
N ILE A 74 10.54 -8.86 8.03
CA ILE A 74 10.17 -9.62 9.25
C ILE A 74 8.97 -9.02 9.98
N LEU A 75 8.60 -7.78 9.65
CA LEU A 75 7.48 -7.05 10.25
C LEU A 75 6.13 -7.40 9.62
N GLN A 76 6.09 -8.26 8.59
CA GLN A 76 4.86 -8.62 7.89
C GLN A 76 3.72 -9.09 8.83
N PRO A 77 3.94 -9.95 9.85
CA PRO A 77 2.87 -10.33 10.78
C PRO A 77 2.31 -9.17 11.60
N PHE A 78 3.14 -8.16 11.89
CA PHE A 78 2.69 -6.96 12.58
C PHE A 78 1.84 -6.09 11.64
N TRP A 79 2.29 -5.89 10.41
CA TRP A 79 1.55 -5.14 9.39
C TRP A 79 0.23 -5.81 9.00
N ASP A 80 0.16 -7.14 9.08
CA ASP A 80 -1.07 -7.89 8.87
C ASP A 80 -2.19 -7.46 9.81
N VAL A 81 -1.87 -7.43 11.10
CA VAL A 81 -2.82 -7.05 12.15
C VAL A 81 -3.08 -5.54 12.11
N ALA A 82 -2.04 -4.73 11.94
CA ALA A 82 -2.15 -3.28 11.94
C ALA A 82 -2.98 -2.77 10.75
N GLY A 83 -2.74 -3.28 9.55
CA GLY A 83 -3.49 -2.93 8.34
C GLY A 83 -4.97 -3.30 8.47
N PHE A 84 -5.25 -4.54 8.89
CA PHE A 84 -6.63 -4.97 9.11
C PHE A 84 -7.35 -4.12 10.17
N ALA A 85 -6.70 -3.88 11.31
CA ALA A 85 -7.26 -3.07 12.37
C ALA A 85 -7.53 -1.62 11.90
N LEU A 86 -6.60 -1.02 11.16
CA LEU A 86 -6.78 0.32 10.60
C LEU A 86 -8.00 0.39 9.67
N GLY A 87 -8.12 -0.57 8.75
CA GLY A 87 -9.27 -0.67 7.84
C GLY A 87 -10.59 -0.87 8.58
N ALA A 88 -10.62 -1.78 9.55
CA ALA A 88 -11.82 -2.06 10.33
C ALA A 88 -12.23 -0.85 11.20
N VAL A 89 -11.29 -0.20 11.88
CA VAL A 89 -11.57 0.98 12.72
C VAL A 89 -12.11 2.13 11.88
N THR A 90 -11.48 2.43 10.75
CA THR A 90 -11.91 3.54 9.88
C THR A 90 -13.28 3.27 9.27
N ALA A 91 -13.56 2.05 8.83
CA ALA A 91 -14.89 1.65 8.38
C ALA A 91 -15.95 1.66 9.50
N ALA A 92 -15.57 1.36 10.74
CA ALA A 92 -16.48 1.44 11.89
C ALA A 92 -16.83 2.89 12.26
N ILE A 93 -15.92 3.85 11.99
CA ILE A 93 -16.21 5.29 12.12
C ILE A 93 -17.21 5.72 11.04
N GLY A 94 -17.01 5.28 9.79
CA GLY A 94 -17.98 5.48 8.72
C GLY A 94 -17.40 5.27 7.31
N PRO A 95 -18.26 5.25 6.28
CA PRO A 95 -17.86 5.09 4.89
C PRO A 95 -16.85 6.16 4.41
N GLU A 96 -17.06 7.42 4.81
CA GLU A 96 -16.18 8.55 4.49
C GLU A 96 -14.82 8.39 5.16
N ALA A 97 -14.78 7.89 6.40
CA ALA A 97 -13.53 7.63 7.12
C ALA A 97 -12.74 6.45 6.52
N ALA A 98 -13.41 5.40 6.04
CA ALA A 98 -12.77 4.36 5.23
C ALA A 98 -12.14 4.96 3.96
N MET A 99 -12.86 5.82 3.24
CA MET A 99 -12.31 6.50 2.05
C MET A 99 -11.15 7.45 2.40
N ALA A 100 -11.23 8.15 3.53
CA ALA A 100 -10.11 8.95 4.02
C ALA A 100 -8.86 8.13 4.32
N CYS A 101 -9.03 6.91 4.84
CA CYS A 101 -7.93 5.96 5.02
C CYS A 101 -7.30 5.60 3.68
N THR A 102 -8.10 5.20 2.69
CA THR A 102 -7.62 4.88 1.34
C THR A 102 -6.88 6.07 0.73
N ALA A 103 -7.50 7.25 0.67
CA ALA A 103 -6.85 8.44 0.12
C ALA A 103 -5.52 8.79 0.81
N ALA A 104 -5.44 8.62 2.13
CA ALA A 104 -4.23 8.87 2.90
C ALA A 104 -3.12 7.85 2.59
N VAL A 105 -3.45 6.56 2.48
CA VAL A 105 -2.50 5.49 2.13
C VAL A 105 -1.99 5.70 0.71
N GLU A 106 -2.88 5.88 -0.26
CA GLU A 106 -2.51 6.06 -1.67
C GLU A 106 -1.67 7.32 -1.91
N THR A 107 -1.88 8.37 -1.11
CA THR A 107 -1.02 9.56 -1.17
C THR A 107 0.44 9.25 -0.83
N GLU A 108 0.71 8.31 0.08
CA GLU A 108 2.08 7.95 0.45
C GLU A 108 2.64 6.83 -0.44
N ILE A 109 1.79 5.95 -0.99
CA ILE A 109 2.20 4.97 -2.01
C ILE A 109 2.61 5.69 -3.31
N ASP A 110 1.80 6.62 -3.81
CA ASP A 110 2.11 7.45 -4.99
C ASP A 110 3.50 8.13 -4.86
N LYS A 111 3.75 8.76 -3.70
CA LYS A 111 5.07 9.36 -3.42
C LYS A 111 6.19 8.34 -3.38
N HIS A 112 5.94 7.19 -2.77
CA HIS A 112 6.93 6.14 -2.67
C HIS A 112 7.33 5.63 -4.06
N TYR A 113 6.34 5.36 -4.91
CA TYR A 113 6.55 4.94 -6.30
C TYR A 113 7.25 6.02 -7.12
N ALA A 114 6.86 7.29 -7.02
CA ALA A 114 7.57 8.39 -7.68
C ALA A 114 9.07 8.43 -7.30
N GLU A 115 9.39 8.27 -6.01
CA GLU A 115 10.78 8.22 -5.53
C GLU A 115 11.54 7.01 -6.10
N GLN A 116 10.89 5.85 -6.17
CA GLN A 116 11.49 4.63 -6.72
C GLN A 116 11.74 4.72 -8.22
N LEU A 117 10.79 5.25 -9.00
CA LEU A 117 10.96 5.44 -10.45
C LEU A 117 12.18 6.33 -10.75
N VAL A 118 12.35 7.41 -10.00
CA VAL A 118 13.53 8.28 -10.12
C VAL A 118 14.82 7.53 -9.75
N ALA A 119 14.79 6.74 -8.67
CA ALA A 119 15.96 5.99 -8.21
C ALA A 119 16.34 4.82 -9.14
N LEU A 120 15.35 4.18 -9.78
CA LEU A 120 15.55 3.08 -10.71
C LEU A 120 16.09 3.57 -12.05
N GLY A 121 15.54 4.66 -12.60
CA GLY A 121 15.83 5.07 -13.98
C GLY A 121 15.65 3.88 -14.94
N ASP A 122 16.66 3.62 -15.77
CA ASP A 122 16.64 2.51 -16.73
C ASP A 122 17.30 1.21 -16.20
N SER A 123 17.64 1.15 -14.90
CA SER A 123 18.43 0.04 -14.35
C SER A 123 17.63 -1.26 -14.15
N ASP A 124 16.30 -1.18 -14.05
CA ASP A 124 15.41 -2.33 -13.91
C ASP A 124 14.06 -2.05 -14.60
N PRO A 125 13.98 -2.22 -15.93
CA PRO A 125 12.78 -1.91 -16.70
C PRO A 125 11.54 -2.69 -16.24
N VAL A 126 11.72 -3.94 -15.81
CA VAL A 126 10.59 -4.78 -15.36
C VAL A 126 9.96 -4.23 -14.09
N LEU A 127 10.79 -3.79 -13.13
CA LEU A 127 10.28 -3.21 -11.89
C LEU A 127 9.74 -1.79 -12.13
N SER A 128 10.42 -0.96 -12.92
CA SER A 128 9.96 0.41 -13.16
C SER A 128 8.66 0.47 -13.97
N GLU A 129 8.48 -0.41 -14.96
CA GLU A 129 7.21 -0.52 -15.71
C GLU A 129 6.05 -0.90 -14.78
N ALA A 130 6.25 -1.90 -13.90
CA ALA A 130 5.21 -2.31 -12.96
C ALA A 130 4.88 -1.23 -11.92
N ILE A 131 5.90 -0.55 -11.37
CA ILE A 131 5.70 0.57 -10.45
C ILE A 131 4.93 1.70 -11.13
N ALA A 132 5.25 2.03 -12.38
CA ALA A 132 4.55 3.10 -13.11
C ALA A 132 3.08 2.74 -13.39
N GLU A 133 2.81 1.48 -13.73
CA GLU A 133 1.44 0.97 -13.90
C GLU A 133 0.66 1.07 -12.59
N PHE A 134 1.20 0.50 -11.50
CA PHE A 134 0.49 0.48 -10.22
C PHE A 134 0.34 1.87 -9.63
N GLN A 135 1.33 2.77 -9.79
CA GLN A 135 1.19 4.17 -9.40
C GLN A 135 0.00 4.86 -10.08
N ALA A 136 -0.24 4.60 -11.37
CA ALA A 136 -1.38 5.15 -12.07
C ALA A 136 -2.71 4.64 -11.48
N GLU A 137 -2.77 3.36 -11.13
CA GLU A 137 -3.95 2.76 -10.47
C GLU A 137 -4.16 3.29 -9.05
N GLU A 138 -3.10 3.49 -8.26
CA GLU A 138 -3.23 4.08 -6.92
C GLU A 138 -3.69 5.54 -6.96
N LEU A 139 -3.31 6.28 -8.01
CA LEU A 139 -3.87 7.61 -8.24
C LEU A 139 -5.38 7.54 -8.51
N GLU A 140 -5.84 6.57 -9.30
CA GLU A 140 -7.27 6.34 -9.53
C GLU A 140 -8.02 5.92 -8.24
N HIS A 141 -7.41 5.09 -7.41
CA HIS A 141 -7.95 4.72 -6.09
C HIS A 141 -8.09 5.94 -5.18
N ARG A 142 -7.04 6.77 -5.09
CA ARG A 142 -7.04 8.02 -4.32
C ARG A 142 -8.15 8.95 -4.80
N ASP A 143 -8.25 9.18 -6.10
CA ASP A 143 -9.21 10.10 -6.68
C ASP A 143 -10.65 9.57 -6.52
N THR A 144 -10.84 8.25 -6.61
CA THR A 144 -12.11 7.58 -6.29
C THR A 144 -12.49 7.79 -4.83
N ALA A 145 -11.54 7.69 -3.90
CA ALA A 145 -11.78 7.90 -2.49
C ALA A 145 -12.17 9.36 -2.19
N LEU A 146 -11.45 10.33 -2.77
CA LEU A 146 -11.77 11.75 -2.67
C LEU A 146 -13.16 12.06 -3.24
N ALA A 147 -13.48 11.56 -4.43
CA ALA A 147 -14.79 11.71 -5.06
C ALA A 147 -15.93 10.99 -4.29
N SER A 148 -15.56 10.11 -3.36
CA SER A 148 -16.50 9.37 -2.49
C SER A 148 -16.60 9.96 -1.08
N GLY A 149 -16.16 11.20 -0.88
CA GLY A 149 -16.35 11.92 0.37
C GLY A 149 -15.27 11.66 1.42
N ALA A 150 -14.05 11.25 1.03
CA ALA A 150 -12.93 11.11 1.97
C ALA A 150 -12.72 12.37 2.83
N GLU A 151 -12.84 13.56 2.22
CA GLU A 151 -12.64 14.84 2.92
C GLU A 151 -13.78 15.21 3.88
N ASP A 152 -14.93 14.55 3.75
CA ASP A 152 -16.09 14.72 4.62
C ASP A 152 -15.97 13.92 5.92
N ALA A 153 -14.91 13.11 6.06
CA ALA A 153 -14.70 12.28 7.24
C ALA A 153 -14.50 13.12 8.52
N PRO A 154 -14.99 12.65 9.68
CA PRO A 154 -14.77 13.33 10.96
C PRO A 154 -13.28 13.54 11.23
N ALA A 155 -12.91 14.80 11.51
CA ALA A 155 -11.53 15.21 11.77
C ALA A 155 -10.54 14.79 10.65
N TYR A 156 -10.98 14.81 9.38
CA TYR A 156 -10.20 14.38 8.21
C TYR A 156 -8.72 14.81 8.22
N PRO A 157 -8.34 16.10 8.44
CA PRO A 157 -6.94 16.50 8.40
C PRO A 157 -6.07 15.76 9.42
N LEU A 158 -6.60 15.51 10.62
CA LEU A 158 -5.89 14.81 11.69
C LEU A 158 -5.73 13.32 11.37
N MET A 159 -6.82 12.67 10.94
CA MET A 159 -6.82 11.27 10.56
C MET A 159 -5.87 11.01 9.38
N SER A 160 -5.98 11.81 8.32
CA SER A 160 -5.09 11.73 7.16
C SER A 160 -3.63 11.91 7.56
N ALA A 161 -3.31 12.92 8.39
CA ALA A 161 -1.95 13.13 8.85
C ALA A 161 -1.40 11.94 9.67
N ALA A 162 -2.21 11.36 10.55
CA ALA A 162 -1.84 10.21 11.38
C ALA A 162 -1.59 8.95 10.53
N ILE A 163 -2.50 8.64 9.60
CA ILE A 163 -2.37 7.49 8.71
C ILE A 163 -1.13 7.62 7.83
N ARG A 164 -0.93 8.80 7.23
CA ARG A 164 0.25 9.08 6.39
C ARG A 164 1.56 8.96 7.17
N LEU A 165 1.58 9.39 8.43
CA LEU A 165 2.73 9.18 9.31
C LEU A 165 2.99 7.68 9.54
N GLY A 166 1.94 6.90 9.79
CA GLY A 166 2.01 5.44 9.88
C GLY A 166 2.62 4.80 8.64
N CYS A 167 2.15 5.18 7.44
CA CYS A 167 2.69 4.70 6.16
C CYS A 167 4.18 5.00 6.02
N ARG A 168 4.62 6.24 6.33
CA ARG A 168 6.05 6.59 6.27
C ARG A 168 6.91 5.77 7.23
N ILE A 169 6.40 5.48 8.43
CA ILE A 169 7.09 4.61 9.39
C ILE A 169 7.17 3.18 8.87
N ALA A 170 6.09 2.64 8.31
CA ALA A 170 6.06 1.29 7.72
C ALA A 170 7.06 1.18 6.56
N ILE A 171 7.06 2.14 5.63
CA ILE A 171 8.03 2.22 4.53
C ILE A 171 9.46 2.28 5.05
N ALA A 172 9.74 3.18 6.00
CA ALA A 172 11.10 3.37 6.54
C ALA A 172 11.64 2.14 7.28
N THR A 173 10.76 1.39 7.94
CA THR A 173 11.12 0.17 8.67
C THR A 173 11.27 -1.03 7.75
N ALA A 174 10.35 -1.24 6.80
CA ALA A 174 10.44 -2.30 5.79
C ALA A 174 11.67 -2.15 4.87
N LYS A 175 12.12 -0.91 4.61
CA LYS A 175 13.38 -0.66 3.88
C LYS A 175 14.57 -1.34 4.56
N ARG A 176 14.56 -1.46 5.89
CA ARG A 176 15.69 -1.95 6.69
C ARG A 176 15.64 -3.43 7.02
N ILE A 177 14.48 -3.98 7.34
CA ILE A 177 14.33 -5.31 7.96
C ILE A 177 13.09 -6.06 7.47
#